data_AF-A0A661YUX1-F1
#
_entry.id   AF-A0A661YUX1-F1
#
_cell.length_a   1.000
_cell.length_b   1.000
_cell.length_c   1.000
_cell.angle_alpha   90.00
_cell.angle_beta   90.00
_cell.angle_gamma   90.00
#
_symmetry.space_group_name_H-M   'P 1'
#
loop_
_entity.id
_entity.type
_entity.pdbx_description
1 polymer ?
#
loop_
_entity_poly.entity_id
_entity_poly.type
_entity_poly.pdbx_seq_one_letter_code
_entity_poly.pdbx_strand_id
1 'polypeptide(L)' 'KSTNEKGEITNKIYQELFDVSKATATRDLTELIDKFKLLKRKGEVGAGTAYKLIGS' A
#
# COMPACT_ATOMS: atom_id res chain seq x y z
N LYS A 1 -8.19 17.89 5.03
CA LYS A 1 -7.10 17.53 5.98
C LYS A 1 -6.83 16.04 5.79
N SER A 2 -5.99 15.66 4.81
CA SER A 2 -5.68 14.25 4.55
C SER A 2 -4.62 13.81 5.57
N THR A 3 -5.08 13.33 6.72
CA THR A 3 -4.24 12.71 7.74
C THR A 3 -3.66 11.43 7.16
N ASN A 4 -2.56 11.55 6.42
CA ASN A 4 -1.69 10.41 6.14
C ASN A 4 -1.00 10.08 7.46
N GLU A 5 -1.50 9.05 8.14
CA GLU A 5 -0.83 8.45 9.29
C GLU A 5 0.58 8.06 8.83
N LYS A 6 1.60 8.73 9.36
CA LYS A 6 3.00 8.54 8.98
C LYS A 6 3.34 7.04 9.09
N GLY A 7 3.58 6.39 7.97
CA GLY A 7 3.95 4.96 7.89
C GLY A 7 2.93 4.04 7.21
N GLU A 8 1.81 4.56 6.70
CA GLU A 8 0.84 3.78 5.93
C GLU A 8 0.82 4.22 4.45
N ILE A 9 0.83 3.24 3.55
CA ILE A 9 0.69 3.45 2.12
C ILE A 9 -0.63 2.84 1.65
N THR A 10 -1.34 3.53 0.76
CA THR A 10 -2.52 2.99 0.08
C THR A 10 -2.18 2.81 -1.40
N ASN A 11 -3.02 2.06 -2.12
CA ASN A 11 -2.86 1.94 -3.56
C ASN A 11 -2.87 3.31 -4.27
N LYS A 12 -3.71 4.25 -3.83
CA LYS A 12 -3.75 5.60 -4.41
C LYS A 12 -2.46 6.39 -4.16
N ILE A 13 -1.94 6.33 -2.93
CA ILE A 13 -0.66 6.98 -2.59
C ILE A 13 0.47 6.37 -3.43
N TYR A 14 0.49 5.04 -3.61
CA TYR A 14 1.49 4.38 -4.46
C TYR A 14 1.40 4.86 -5.92
N GLN A 15 0.19 4.97 -6.49
CA GLN A 15 0.00 5.52 -7.83
C GLN A 15 0.56 6.94 -7.94
N GLU A 16 0.28 7.81 -6.97
CA GLU A 16 0.74 9.21 -6.98
C GLU A 16 2.27 9.33 -6.79
N LEU A 17 2.90 8.43 -6.03
CA LEU A 17 4.34 8.44 -5.77
C LEU A 17 5.17 7.90 -6.94
N PHE A 18 4.65 6.89 -7.64
CA PHE A 18 5.38 6.17 -8.69
C PHE A 18 4.86 6.45 -10.11
N ASP A 19 3.80 7.26 -10.24
CA ASP A 19 3.10 7.56 -11.49
C ASP A 19 2.70 6.29 -12.27
N VAL A 20 2.05 5.36 -11.56
CA VAL A 20 1.64 4.07 -12.12
C VAL A 20 0.13 3.90 -12.10
N SER A 21 -0.37 2.97 -12.92
CA SER A 21 -1.78 2.59 -12.91
C SER A 21 -2.19 1.89 -11.61
N LYS A 22 -3.48 1.93 -11.27
CA LYS A 22 -4.07 1.16 -10.16
C LYS A 22 -3.72 -0.33 -10.21
N ALA A 23 -3.71 -0.92 -11.40
CA ALA A 23 -3.39 -2.34 -11.60
C ALA A 23 -1.92 -2.64 -11.27
N THR A 24 -1.01 -1.79 -11.75
CA THR A 24 0.42 -1.86 -11.45
C THR A 24 0.66 -1.71 -9.95
N ALA A 25 0.12 -0.66 -9.32
CA ALA A 25 0.24 -0.45 -7.88
C ALA A 25 -0.30 -1.63 -7.06
N THR A 26 -1.40 -2.27 -7.51
CA THR A 26 -1.95 -3.45 -6.84
C THR A 26 -0.98 -4.62 -6.90
N ARG A 27 -0.39 -4.87 -8.07
CA ARG A 27 0.56 -5.97 -8.26
C ARG A 27 1.81 -5.75 -7.42
N ASP A 28 2.39 -4.57 -7.48
CA ASP A 28 3.63 -4.24 -6.77
C ASP A 28 3.43 -4.33 -5.24
N LEU A 29 2.34 -3.74 -4.71
CA LEU A 29 1.99 -3.84 -3.29
C LEU A 29 1.74 -5.30 -2.87
N THR A 30 1.13 -6.11 -3.74
CA THR A 30 0.92 -7.54 -3.47
C THR A 30 2.26 -8.29 -3.42
N GLU A 31 3.19 -8.02 -4.32
CA GLU A 31 4.52 -8.61 -4.29
C GLU A 31 5.31 -8.21 -3.03
N LEU A 32 5.21 -6.94 -2.60
CA LEU A 32 5.82 -6.45 -1.35
C LEU A 32 5.29 -7.17 -0.09
N ILE A 33 4.05 -7.65 -0.12
CA ILE A 33 3.44 -8.44 0.97
C ILE A 33 3.79 -9.92 0.83
N ASP A 34 3.59 -10.49 -0.36
CA ASP A 34 3.58 -11.94 -0.55
C ASP A 34 4.97 -12.50 -0.78
N LYS A 35 5.80 -11.82 -1.58
CA LYS A 35 7.16 -12.25 -1.91
C LYS A 35 8.16 -11.70 -0.89
N PHE A 36 8.11 -10.39 -0.66
CA PHE A 36 9.13 -9.73 0.15
C PHE A 36 8.78 -9.67 1.65
N LYS A 37 7.51 -9.90 2.03
CA LYS A 37 7.04 -9.86 3.42
C LYS A 37 7.42 -8.55 4.13
N LEU A 38 7.50 -7.45 3.38
CA LEU A 38 7.89 -6.12 3.87
C LEU A 38 6.69 -5.32 4.37
N LEU A 39 5.52 -5.56 3.77
CA LEU A 39 4.29 -4.86 4.10
C LEU A 39 3.27 -5.83 4.69
N LYS A 40 2.47 -5.32 5.64
CA LYS A 40 1.27 -5.98 6.15
C LYS A 40 0.05 -5.17 5.72
N ARG A 41 -0.95 -5.85 5.17
CA ARG A 41 -2.25 -5.25 4.87
C ARG A 41 -3.01 -4.96 6.16
N LYS A 42 -3.56 -3.75 6.28
CA LYS A 42 -4.44 -3.29 7.35
C LYS A 42 -5.81 -2.98 6.74
N GLY A 43 -6.83 -3.70 7.20
CA GLY A 43 -8.21 -3.59 6.71
C GLY A 43 -8.62 -4.66 5.68
N GLU A 44 -9.91 -4.63 5.32
CA GLU A 44 -10.51 -5.48 4.29
C GLU A 44 -10.15 -5.01 2.88
N VAL A 45 -10.27 -5.92 1.90
CA VAL A 45 -9.94 -5.67 0.49
C VAL A 45 -10.96 -4.69 -0.09
N GLY A 46 -10.52 -3.49 -0.49
CA GLY A 46 -11.41 -2.49 -1.09
C GLY A 46 -10.96 -1.04 -0.95
N ALA A 47 -11.92 -0.12 -1.04
CA ALA A 47 -11.72 1.33 -0.89
C ALA A 47 -11.42 1.68 0.58
N GLY A 48 -10.19 1.40 1.01
CA GLY A 48 -9.77 1.54 2.41
C GLY A 48 -8.61 0.65 2.81
N THR A 49 -8.16 -0.22 1.89
CA THR A 49 -6.97 -1.04 2.15
C THR A 49 -5.73 -0.16 2.29
N ALA A 50 -5.14 -0.19 3.48
CA ALA A 50 -3.85 0.41 3.78
C ALA A 50 -2.81 -0.70 3.98
N TYR A 51 -1.54 -0.35 3.78
CA TYR A 51 -0.40 -1.25 3.94
C TYR A 51 0.62 -0.56 4.84
N LYS A 52 1.16 -1.30 5.81
CA LYS A 52 2.14 -0.79 6.78
C LYS A 52 3.40 -1.62 6.74
N LEU A 53 4.56 -0.98 6.91
CA LEU A 53 5.85 -1.67 6.99
C LEU A 53 5.89 -2.62 8.20
N ILE A 54 6.39 -3.84 8.01
CA ILE A 54 6.60 -4.81 9.08
C ILE A 54 7.97 -4.53 9.70
N GLY A 55 8.02 -4.37 11.04
CA GLY A 55 9.28 -4.22 11.78
C GLY A 55 9.72 -2.79 12.10
N SER A 56 8.79 -1.83 12.15
CA SER A 56 9.05 -0.47 12.65
C SER A 56 8.60 -0.28 14.09
#